data_AF-A0A3D2K2G0-F1
#
_entry.id   AF-A0A3D2K2G0-F1
#
_cell.length_a   1.000
_cell.length_b   1.000
_cell.length_c   1.000
_cell.angle_alpha   90.00
_cell.angle_beta   90.00
_cell.angle_gamma   90.00
#
_symmetry.space_group_name_H-M   'P 1'
#
loop_
_entity.id
_entity.type
_entity.pdbx_description
1 polymer ?
#
loop_
_entity_poly.entity_id
_entity_poly.type
_entity_poly.pdbx_seq_one_letter_code
_entity_poly.pdbx_strand_id
1 'polypeptide(L)'
;MSQNKLKYTMTSMKAILLMIFVFTFSSLLEASEELSSSLLEADEARPTDKHTLTEVDGILREYVDRGVLTKEEEKTVIELAKKRGIEKVSKISTFYIRPSSARGISVHGVEQVKGREILNSILTVNRKGWTHAGRVPGKADIQFGDFWAGKASIRKTTILMVDKKEYRISSPHGLTTEQCDSMLKKLQDGKFTLAPNAQKERLKGIDWKKPTSFNKFGDNISASFSAKGRESGWYTLNISLDGEKLLISEIMLAMP
;
A
#
# COMPACT_ATOMS: atom_id res chain seq x y z
N MET A 1 -73.86 16.91 -27.91
CA MET A 1 -73.10 17.77 -26.98
C MET A 1 -72.26 16.91 -26.01
N SER A 2 -71.06 16.45 -26.38
CA SER A 2 -70.09 15.86 -25.42
C SER A 2 -68.73 15.54 -26.08
N GLN A 3 -68.05 16.54 -26.64
CA GLN A 3 -66.69 16.37 -27.21
C GLN A 3 -65.75 17.52 -26.81
N ASN A 4 -66.28 18.71 -26.49
CA ASN A 4 -65.45 19.88 -26.15
C ASN A 4 -65.01 19.97 -24.67
N LYS A 5 -65.69 19.29 -23.74
CA LYS A 5 -65.27 19.24 -22.33
C LYS A 5 -64.08 18.31 -22.07
N LEU A 6 -63.83 17.31 -22.93
CA LEU A 6 -62.74 16.34 -22.75
C LEU A 6 -61.38 16.85 -23.27
N LYS A 7 -61.37 17.79 -24.25
CA LYS A 7 -60.13 18.35 -24.79
C LYS A 7 -59.48 19.37 -23.84
N TYR A 8 -60.27 20.18 -23.14
CA TYR A 8 -59.74 21.16 -22.19
C TYR A 8 -59.10 20.52 -20.94
N THR A 9 -59.60 19.35 -20.51
CA THR A 9 -59.05 18.64 -19.36
C THR A 9 -57.72 17.95 -19.68
N MET A 10 -57.57 17.35 -20.87
CA MET A 10 -56.30 16.70 -21.25
C MET A 10 -55.16 17.68 -21.52
N THR A 11 -55.42 18.85 -22.11
CA THR A 11 -54.37 19.85 -22.37
C THR A 11 -53.86 20.48 -21.06
N SER A 12 -54.77 20.71 -20.11
CA SER A 12 -54.43 21.16 -18.76
C SER A 12 -53.62 20.10 -17.98
N MET A 13 -54.01 18.83 -18.07
CA MET A 13 -53.29 17.74 -17.40
C MET A 13 -51.87 17.54 -17.96
N LYS A 14 -51.68 17.70 -19.29
CA LYS A 14 -50.34 17.66 -19.91
C LYS A 14 -49.46 18.83 -19.47
N ALA A 15 -50.02 20.04 -19.33
CA ALA A 15 -49.27 21.20 -18.86
C ALA A 15 -48.82 21.03 -17.39
N ILE A 16 -49.67 20.46 -16.53
CA ILE A 16 -49.34 20.17 -15.13
C ILE A 16 -48.27 19.07 -15.05
N LEU A 17 -48.40 18.00 -15.84
CA LEU A 17 -47.42 16.92 -15.86
C LEU A 17 -46.04 17.40 -16.38
N LEU A 18 -46.03 18.28 -17.38
CA LEU A 18 -44.81 18.89 -17.90
C LEU A 18 -44.14 19.80 -16.86
N MET A 19 -44.91 20.60 -16.11
CA MET A 19 -44.35 21.41 -15.03
C MET A 19 -43.78 20.57 -13.90
N ILE A 20 -44.44 19.48 -13.49
CA ILE A 20 -43.90 18.54 -12.49
C ILE A 20 -42.59 17.94 -13.00
N PHE A 21 -42.55 17.50 -14.26
CA PHE A 21 -41.36 16.91 -14.85
C PHE A 21 -40.19 17.91 -14.90
N VAL A 22 -40.44 19.17 -15.28
CA VAL A 22 -39.42 20.23 -15.28
C VAL A 22 -38.92 20.53 -13.87
N PHE A 23 -39.81 20.63 -12.88
CA PHE A 23 -39.41 20.88 -11.49
C PHE A 23 -38.58 19.73 -10.91
N THR A 24 -38.96 18.47 -11.17
CA THR A 24 -38.19 17.31 -10.71
C THR A 24 -36.87 17.17 -11.44
N PHE A 25 -36.80 17.53 -12.72
CA PHE A 25 -35.57 17.43 -13.49
C PHE A 25 -34.58 18.54 -13.12
N SER A 26 -35.05 19.77 -12.85
CA SER A 26 -34.22 20.85 -12.32
C SER A 26 -33.65 20.53 -10.94
N SER A 27 -34.47 20.02 -10.02
CA SER A 27 -33.99 19.63 -8.68
C SER A 27 -33.06 18.41 -8.72
N LEU A 28 -33.26 17.47 -9.65
CA LEU A 28 -32.31 16.36 -9.88
C LEU A 28 -30.99 16.85 -10.49
N LEU A 29 -31.04 17.86 -11.37
CA LEU A 29 -29.85 18.46 -11.98
C LEU A 29 -29.04 19.26 -10.96
N GLU A 30 -29.70 20.08 -10.13
CA GLU A 30 -29.07 20.81 -9.01
C GLU A 30 -28.44 19.85 -7.99
N ALA A 31 -29.15 18.77 -7.62
CA ALA A 31 -28.59 17.73 -6.75
C ALA A 31 -27.39 17.01 -7.41
N SER A 32 -27.38 16.86 -8.74
CA SER A 32 -26.25 16.28 -9.47
C SER A 32 -25.06 17.22 -9.57
N GLU A 33 -25.30 18.53 -9.67
CA GLU A 33 -24.25 19.56 -9.65
C GLU A 33 -23.67 19.72 -8.25
N GLU A 34 -24.48 19.65 -7.18
CA GLU A 34 -23.99 19.61 -5.80
C GLU A 34 -23.21 18.31 -5.49
N LEU A 35 -23.65 17.16 -6.01
CA LEU A 35 -22.88 15.91 -5.97
C LEU A 35 -21.57 16.01 -6.76
N SER A 36 -21.58 16.65 -7.93
CA SER A 36 -20.37 16.87 -8.74
C SER A 36 -19.44 17.89 -8.06
N SER A 37 -19.98 18.92 -7.43
CA SER A 37 -19.23 19.96 -6.72
C SER A 37 -18.62 19.38 -5.45
N SER A 38 -19.34 18.55 -4.69
CA SER A 38 -18.80 17.85 -3.52
C SER A 38 -17.78 16.77 -3.91
N LEU A 39 -17.92 16.13 -5.08
CA LEU A 39 -16.90 15.25 -5.65
C LEU A 39 -15.66 16.01 -6.16
N LEU A 40 -15.82 17.26 -6.60
CA LEU A 40 -14.73 18.16 -7.01
C LEU A 40 -14.06 18.86 -5.82
N GLU A 41 -14.79 19.18 -4.75
CA GLU A 41 -14.24 19.68 -3.48
C GLU A 41 -13.57 18.57 -2.65
N ALA A 42 -13.89 17.30 -2.94
CA ALA A 42 -13.12 16.15 -2.47
C ALA A 42 -11.80 15.94 -3.26
N ASP A 43 -11.46 16.82 -4.20
CA ASP A 43 -10.11 16.97 -4.74
C ASP A 43 -9.26 17.88 -3.83
N GLU A 44 -9.23 17.58 -2.53
CA GLU A 44 -8.06 17.91 -1.73
C GLU A 44 -6.89 17.14 -2.35
N ALA A 45 -6.12 17.83 -3.20
CA ALA A 45 -4.89 17.43 -3.85
C ALA A 45 -4.38 16.05 -3.42
N ARG A 46 -4.52 15.06 -4.30
CA ARG A 46 -4.09 13.66 -4.12
C ARG A 46 -2.86 13.59 -3.20
N PRO A 47 -2.97 12.98 -1.99
CA PRO A 47 -1.95 13.13 -0.96
C PRO A 47 -0.58 12.76 -1.51
N THR A 48 0.36 13.70 -1.46
CA THR A 48 1.71 13.48 -1.99
C THR A 48 2.51 12.59 -1.03
N ASP A 49 3.32 11.67 -1.54
CA ASP A 49 4.25 10.86 -0.74
C ASP A 49 5.47 11.69 -0.26
N LYS A 50 5.26 12.97 0.03
CA LYS A 50 6.29 13.80 0.64
C LYS A 50 6.40 13.40 2.10
N HIS A 51 7.62 13.04 2.47
CA HIS A 51 7.96 12.68 3.83
C HIS A 51 8.80 13.77 4.49
N THR A 52 8.43 14.15 5.71
CA THR A 52 9.34 14.86 6.61
C THR A 52 10.23 13.82 7.28
N LEU A 53 11.55 13.97 7.11
CA LEU A 53 12.56 13.12 7.71
C LEU A 53 13.30 13.88 8.81
N THR A 54 13.30 13.35 10.03
CA THR A 54 14.04 13.93 11.15
C THR A 54 14.50 12.84 12.09
N GLU A 55 15.73 12.93 12.60
CA GLU A 55 16.24 12.03 13.62
C GLU A 55 16.44 12.80 14.92
N VAL A 56 15.76 12.37 15.99
CA VAL A 56 15.87 12.97 17.33
C VAL A 56 15.92 11.83 18.33
N ASP A 57 16.87 11.89 19.27
CA ASP A 57 17.12 10.88 20.30
C ASP A 57 17.39 9.47 19.74
N GLY A 58 17.98 9.38 18.55
CA GLY A 58 18.24 8.12 17.85
C GLY A 58 17.00 7.43 17.29
N ILE A 59 15.86 8.14 17.23
CA ILE A 59 14.62 7.68 16.61
C ILE A 59 14.41 8.43 15.29
N LEU A 60 14.39 7.69 14.19
CA LEU A 60 14.03 8.22 12.88
C LEU A 60 12.52 8.49 12.79
N ARG A 61 12.15 9.68 12.36
CA ARG A 61 10.76 10.09 12.11
C ARG A 61 10.57 10.28 10.62
N GLU A 62 9.59 9.58 10.07
CA GLU A 62 9.23 9.64 8.66
C GLU A 62 7.73 9.84 8.51
N TYR A 63 7.30 11.09 8.37
CA TYR A 63 5.87 11.41 8.38
C TYR A 63 5.40 11.83 7.00
N VAL A 64 4.29 11.24 6.54
CA VAL A 64 3.59 11.77 5.37
C VAL A 64 3.04 13.16 5.70
N ASP A 65 2.88 13.97 4.66
CA ASP A 65 2.17 15.24 4.76
C ASP A 65 0.80 15.06 5.45
N ARG A 66 0.38 16.02 6.27
CA ARG A 66 -0.82 15.95 7.13
C ARG A 66 -0.85 14.78 8.12
N GLY A 67 0.20 13.96 8.21
CA GLY A 67 0.34 12.83 9.13
C GLY A 67 1.45 13.03 10.17
N VAL A 68 1.75 14.27 10.54
CA VAL A 68 2.81 14.60 11.51
C VAL A 68 2.26 14.45 12.93
N LEU A 69 2.98 13.72 13.78
CA LEU A 69 2.64 13.56 15.19
C LEU A 69 3.21 14.70 16.03
N THR A 70 2.50 15.10 17.09
CA THR A 70 3.06 15.98 18.12
C THR A 70 4.00 15.23 19.05
N LYS A 71 4.80 15.93 19.86
CA LYS A 71 5.70 15.30 20.84
C LYS A 71 4.94 14.47 21.89
N GLU A 72 3.75 14.92 22.28
CA GLU A 72 2.87 14.23 23.22
C GLU A 72 2.30 12.96 22.60
N GLU A 73 1.87 13.03 21.33
CA GLU A 73 1.39 11.88 20.58
C GLU A 73 2.50 10.85 20.36
N GLU A 74 3.73 11.28 20.05
CA GLU A 74 4.90 10.41 19.96
C GLU A 74 5.15 9.66 21.27
N LYS A 75 5.05 10.33 22.43
CA LYS A 75 5.19 9.67 23.74
C LYS A 75 4.14 8.58 23.93
N THR A 76 2.87 8.85 23.60
CA THR A 76 1.80 7.84 23.66
C THR A 76 2.08 6.65 22.74
N VAL A 77 2.52 6.91 21.51
CA VAL A 77 2.86 5.89 20.52
C VAL A 77 4.03 5.02 20.98
N ILE A 78 5.08 5.63 21.56
CA ILE A 78 6.23 4.91 22.12
C ILE A 78 5.82 4.06 23.34
N GLU A 79 4.94 4.58 24.21
CA GLU A 79 4.44 3.81 25.36
C GLU A 79 3.61 2.60 24.92
N LEU A 80 2.73 2.77 23.93
CA LEU A 80 1.99 1.66 23.31
C LEU A 80 2.95 0.62 22.72
N ALA A 81 4.00 1.06 22.02
CA ALA A 81 5.02 0.18 21.46
C ALA A 81 5.70 -0.68 22.54
N LYS A 82 6.11 -0.07 23.65
CA LYS A 82 6.70 -0.77 24.80
C LYS A 82 5.76 -1.81 25.38
N LYS A 83 4.48 -1.46 25.61
CA LYS A 83 3.48 -2.42 26.12
C LYS A 83 3.14 -3.54 25.13
N ARG A 84 3.50 -3.37 23.86
CA ARG A 84 3.37 -4.40 22.81
C ARG A 84 4.67 -5.14 22.50
N GLY A 85 5.68 -5.00 23.36
CA GLY A 85 6.92 -5.78 23.28
C GLY A 85 8.01 -5.14 22.42
N ILE A 86 7.88 -3.87 22.03
CA ILE A 86 8.95 -3.11 21.39
C ILE A 86 9.64 -2.25 22.46
N GLU A 87 10.66 -2.81 23.11
CA GLU A 87 11.37 -2.14 24.21
C GLU A 87 12.12 -0.88 23.75
N LYS A 88 12.79 -0.97 22.60
CA LYS A 88 13.56 0.12 21.98
C LYS A 88 13.01 0.41 20.59
N VAL A 89 12.52 1.62 20.40
CA VAL A 89 12.01 2.14 19.12
C VAL A 89 13.18 2.72 18.32
N SER A 90 13.27 2.37 17.04
CA SER A 90 14.27 2.90 16.10
C SER A 90 13.66 3.88 15.10
N LYS A 91 12.37 3.69 14.75
CA LYS A 91 11.68 4.52 13.78
C LYS A 91 10.19 4.65 14.10
N ILE A 92 9.65 5.84 13.89
CA ILE A 92 8.22 6.10 13.85
C ILE A 92 7.91 6.66 12.46
N SER A 93 6.91 6.11 11.81
CA SER A 93 6.46 6.60 10.51
C SER A 93 4.95 6.70 10.44
N THR A 94 4.47 7.55 9.55
CA THR A 94 3.06 7.62 9.20
C THR A 94 2.89 7.41 7.72
N PHE A 95 1.77 6.83 7.32
CA PHE A 95 1.52 6.44 5.94
C PHE A 95 0.04 6.56 5.60
N TYR A 96 -0.25 6.73 4.31
CA TYR A 96 -1.60 6.70 3.78
C TYR A 96 -2.06 5.26 3.54
N ILE A 97 -3.29 4.94 3.94
CA ILE A 97 -3.98 3.68 3.63
C ILE A 97 -4.61 3.84 2.25
N ARG A 98 -3.80 3.63 1.21
CA ARG A 98 -4.21 3.81 -0.19
C ARG A 98 -5.37 2.86 -0.58
N PRO A 99 -6.26 3.28 -1.50
CA PRO A 99 -6.26 4.56 -2.23
C PRO A 99 -6.84 5.75 -1.43
N SER A 100 -7.26 5.56 -0.17
CA SER A 100 -7.88 6.63 0.65
C SER A 100 -6.85 7.62 1.25
N SER A 101 -7.36 8.72 1.82
CA SER A 101 -6.60 9.66 2.66
C SER A 101 -6.51 9.23 4.14
N ALA A 102 -7.07 8.07 4.50
CA ALA A 102 -6.90 7.52 5.84
C ALA A 102 -5.41 7.28 6.12
N ARG A 103 -5.01 7.41 7.38
CA ARG A 103 -3.63 7.34 7.83
C ARG A 103 -3.43 6.25 8.87
N GLY A 104 -2.24 5.69 8.86
CA GLY A 104 -1.75 4.78 9.89
C GLY A 104 -0.41 5.26 10.45
N ILE A 105 -0.06 4.75 11.62
CA ILE A 105 1.23 4.96 12.26
C ILE A 105 1.94 3.61 12.31
N SER A 106 3.20 3.55 11.92
CA SER A 106 4.06 2.37 12.07
C SER A 106 5.23 2.70 12.98
N VAL A 107 5.41 1.89 14.02
CA VAL A 107 6.52 1.97 14.97
C VAL A 107 7.42 0.76 14.76
N HIS A 108 8.70 0.99 14.53
CA HIS A 108 9.69 -0.05 14.33
C HIS A 108 10.59 -0.16 15.55
N GLY A 109 10.89 -1.39 15.95
CA GLY A 109 11.92 -1.69 16.93
C GLY A 109 13.32 -1.60 16.32
N VAL A 110 14.34 -1.65 17.18
CA VAL A 110 15.72 -1.85 16.73
C VAL A 110 15.83 -3.22 16.05
N GLU A 111 16.50 -3.25 14.89
CA GLU A 111 16.72 -4.49 14.14
C GLU A 111 17.60 -5.46 14.93
N GLN A 112 17.18 -6.72 14.98
CA GLN A 112 17.96 -7.81 15.56
C GLN A 112 18.59 -8.60 14.42
N VAL A 113 19.91 -8.53 14.31
CA VAL A 113 20.67 -9.18 13.23
C VAL A 113 21.29 -10.47 13.76
N LYS A 114 21.02 -11.58 13.08
CA LYS A 114 21.61 -12.89 13.34
C LYS A 114 22.16 -13.46 12.03
N GLY A 115 23.44 -13.23 11.78
CA GLY A 115 24.06 -13.57 10.49
C GLY A 115 23.40 -12.79 9.36
N ARG A 116 22.84 -13.50 8.37
CA ARG A 116 22.11 -12.89 7.25
C ARG A 116 20.62 -12.64 7.54
N GLU A 117 20.13 -13.09 8.68
CA GLU A 117 18.73 -12.89 9.07
C GLU A 117 18.58 -11.62 9.89
N ILE A 118 17.55 -10.84 9.59
CA ILE A 118 17.19 -9.64 10.32
C ILE A 118 15.74 -9.75 10.76
N LEU A 119 15.51 -9.65 12.07
CA LEU A 119 14.19 -9.55 12.66
C LEU A 119 13.92 -8.09 13.02
N ASN A 120 12.76 -7.58 12.60
CA ASN A 120 12.31 -6.24 12.94
C ASN A 120 10.90 -6.30 13.50
N SER A 121 10.72 -5.87 14.74
CA SER A 121 9.41 -5.76 15.37
C SER A 121 8.70 -4.52 14.86
N ILE A 122 7.49 -4.67 14.33
CA ILE A 122 6.71 -3.58 13.77
C ILE A 122 5.35 -3.55 14.46
N LEU A 123 4.98 -2.38 14.99
CA LEU A 123 3.65 -2.14 15.53
C LEU A 123 2.89 -1.16 14.64
N THR A 124 1.69 -1.55 14.23
CA THR A 124 0.74 -0.63 13.60
C THR A 124 -0.14 -0.01 14.67
N VAL A 125 -0.07 1.31 14.80
CA VAL A 125 -0.89 2.10 15.72
C VAL A 125 -1.96 2.84 14.92
N ASN A 126 -3.19 2.80 15.42
CA ASN A 126 -4.32 3.55 14.89
C ASN A 126 -4.56 4.77 15.76
N ARG A 127 -5.11 5.83 15.14
CA ARG A 127 -5.54 7.04 15.82
C ARG A 127 -6.98 7.37 15.42
N LYS A 128 -7.77 7.82 16.39
CA LYS A 128 -9.14 8.30 16.15
C LYS A 128 -9.12 9.46 15.14
N GLY A 129 -10.02 9.41 14.16
CA GLY A 129 -10.10 10.42 13.09
C GLY A 129 -9.02 10.30 12.00
N TRP A 130 -8.06 9.37 12.12
CA TRP A 130 -7.11 9.07 11.04
C TRP A 130 -7.51 7.86 10.22
N THR A 131 -8.24 6.93 10.83
CA THR A 131 -8.66 5.69 10.17
C THR A 131 -10.05 5.83 9.53
N HIS A 132 -10.45 4.83 8.74
CA HIS A 132 -11.79 4.77 8.15
C HIS A 132 -12.89 4.90 9.22
N ALA A 133 -14.00 5.57 8.86
CA ALA A 133 -15.12 5.79 9.76
C ALA A 133 -15.64 4.46 10.37
N GLY A 134 -15.95 4.49 11.67
CA GLY A 134 -16.43 3.32 12.40
C GLY A 134 -15.35 2.34 12.87
N ARG A 135 -14.06 2.56 12.52
CA ARG A 135 -12.99 1.73 13.07
C ARG A 135 -12.78 2.05 14.55
N VAL A 136 -12.91 1.01 15.38
CA VAL A 136 -12.73 1.05 16.83
C VAL A 136 -11.67 0.04 17.27
N PRO A 137 -11.10 0.17 18.47
CA PRO A 137 -10.20 -0.83 19.02
C PRO A 137 -10.85 -2.22 19.11
N GLY A 138 -10.10 -3.26 18.73
CA GLY A 138 -10.51 -4.63 18.93
C GLY A 138 -10.41 -5.08 20.39
N LYS A 139 -11.03 -6.21 20.73
CA LYS A 139 -11.04 -6.76 22.11
C LYS A 139 -9.64 -6.98 22.70
N ALA A 140 -8.67 -7.32 21.86
CA ALA A 140 -7.30 -7.57 22.27
C ALA A 140 -6.40 -6.33 22.19
N ASP A 141 -6.92 -5.19 21.73
CA ASP A 141 -6.16 -3.96 21.54
C ASP A 141 -5.89 -3.25 22.88
N ILE A 142 -4.75 -2.56 22.96
CA ILE A 142 -4.47 -1.65 24.06
C ILE A 142 -4.77 -0.25 23.54
N GLN A 143 -5.58 0.51 24.29
CA GLN A 143 -5.97 1.86 23.94
C GLN A 143 -5.45 2.85 24.99
N PHE A 144 -4.82 3.94 24.54
CA PHE A 144 -4.50 5.13 25.33
C PHE A 144 -5.05 6.37 24.65
N GLY A 145 -6.05 6.99 25.29
CA GLY A 145 -6.79 8.10 24.71
C GLY A 145 -7.33 7.75 23.33
N ASP A 146 -6.92 8.54 22.33
CA ASP A 146 -7.33 8.37 20.93
C ASP A 146 -6.49 7.38 20.13
N PHE A 147 -5.48 6.75 20.75
CA PHE A 147 -4.59 5.80 20.10
C PHE A 147 -4.86 4.38 20.55
N TRP A 148 -4.79 3.43 19.62
CA TRP A 148 -4.86 2.01 19.96
C TRP A 148 -4.05 1.16 19.00
N ALA A 149 -3.58 0.03 19.51
CA ALA A 149 -2.79 -0.90 18.73
C ALA A 149 -3.06 -2.35 19.13
N GLY A 150 -3.01 -3.24 18.13
CA GLY A 150 -2.99 -4.69 18.33
C GLY A 150 -1.60 -5.18 18.75
N LYS A 151 -1.30 -6.45 18.47
CA LYS A 151 0.02 -7.02 18.74
C LYS A 151 1.05 -6.48 17.75
N ALA A 152 2.29 -6.29 18.20
CA ALA A 152 3.41 -6.10 17.29
C ALA A 152 3.63 -7.36 16.46
N SER A 153 3.95 -7.20 15.18
CA SER A 153 4.33 -8.28 14.29
C SER A 153 5.85 -8.32 14.14
N ILE A 154 6.41 -9.52 13.92
CA ILE A 154 7.82 -9.67 13.60
C ILE A 154 7.96 -9.79 12.09
N ARG A 155 8.67 -8.84 11.48
CA ARG A 155 9.04 -8.91 10.08
C ARG A 155 10.43 -9.53 9.96
N LYS A 156 10.49 -10.70 9.34
CA LYS A 156 11.73 -11.39 9.03
C LYS A 156 12.20 -11.03 7.62
N THR A 157 13.41 -10.52 7.54
CA THR A 157 14.11 -10.20 6.29
C THR A 157 15.45 -10.90 6.24
N THR A 158 16.00 -11.01 5.03
CA THR A 158 17.26 -11.71 4.78
C THR A 158 18.16 -10.85 3.91
N ILE A 159 19.45 -10.84 4.24
CA ILE A 159 20.51 -10.22 3.45
C ILE A 159 21.01 -11.22 2.41
N LEU A 160 20.91 -10.84 1.14
CA LEU A 160 21.58 -11.47 0.02
C LEU A 160 22.91 -10.77 -0.26
N MET A 161 23.90 -11.54 -0.69
CA MET A 161 25.25 -11.09 -1.01
C MET A 161 25.57 -11.34 -2.48
N VAL A 162 25.60 -10.27 -3.29
CA VAL A 162 26.02 -10.36 -4.70
C VAL A 162 27.14 -9.37 -4.95
N ASP A 163 28.29 -9.85 -5.40
CA ASP A 163 29.49 -9.05 -5.71
C ASP A 163 29.88 -8.10 -4.57
N LYS A 164 29.88 -8.62 -3.33
CA LYS A 164 30.16 -7.88 -2.08
C LYS A 164 29.15 -6.76 -1.76
N LYS A 165 27.99 -6.75 -2.40
CA LYS A 165 26.88 -5.85 -2.09
C LYS A 165 25.77 -6.60 -1.37
N GLU A 166 25.22 -5.91 -0.38
CA GLU A 166 24.09 -6.39 0.41
C GLU A 166 22.76 -5.98 -0.23
N TYR A 167 21.83 -6.91 -0.31
CA TYR A 167 20.46 -6.67 -0.74
C TYR A 167 19.51 -7.25 0.28
N ARG A 168 18.53 -6.47 0.73
CA ARG A 168 17.53 -6.93 1.72
C ARG A 168 16.27 -7.41 1.01
N ILE A 169 15.87 -8.64 1.29
CA ILE A 169 14.62 -9.23 0.80
C ILE A 169 13.74 -9.68 1.97
N SER A 170 12.46 -9.94 1.72
CA SER A 170 11.66 -10.77 2.62
C SER A 170 12.33 -12.13 2.84
N SER A 171 12.16 -12.73 4.02
CA SER A 171 12.65 -14.09 4.27
C SER A 171 12.26 -15.02 3.10
N PRO A 172 13.22 -15.69 2.44
CA PRO A 172 12.90 -16.58 1.35
C PRO A 172 12.15 -17.81 1.85
N HIS A 173 11.26 -18.33 1.02
CA HIS A 173 10.57 -19.60 1.26
C HIS A 173 11.05 -20.66 0.28
N GLY A 174 11.32 -21.89 0.75
CA GLY A 174 11.70 -23.01 -0.10
C GLY A 174 13.04 -22.89 -0.83
N LEU A 175 13.86 -21.88 -0.49
CA LEU A 175 15.17 -21.59 -1.08
C LEU A 175 16.18 -21.23 0.01
N THR A 176 17.44 -21.61 -0.18
CA THR A 176 18.55 -21.15 0.68
C THR A 176 19.01 -19.75 0.28
N THR A 177 19.77 -19.10 1.15
CA THR A 177 20.37 -17.78 0.87
C THR A 177 21.30 -17.82 -0.32
N GLU A 178 22.09 -18.88 -0.48
CA GLU A 178 23.07 -19.05 -1.55
C GLU A 178 22.38 -19.27 -2.90
N GLN A 179 21.25 -19.99 -2.90
CA GLN A 179 20.41 -20.11 -4.09
C GLN A 179 19.86 -18.74 -4.51
N CYS A 180 19.37 -17.95 -3.54
CA CYS A 180 18.89 -16.60 -3.81
C CYS A 180 20.00 -15.66 -4.31
N ASP A 181 21.20 -15.70 -3.72
CA ASP A 181 22.39 -14.96 -4.16
C ASP A 181 22.73 -15.28 -5.63
N SER A 182 22.81 -16.57 -5.96
CA SER A 182 23.12 -17.05 -7.31
C SER A 182 22.06 -16.63 -8.32
N MET A 183 20.77 -16.76 -7.96
CA MET A 183 19.67 -16.31 -8.81
C MET A 183 19.68 -14.80 -9.04
N LEU A 184 19.84 -14.01 -7.98
CA LEU A 184 19.92 -12.56 -8.08
C LEU A 184 21.09 -12.13 -8.98
N LYS A 185 22.25 -12.76 -8.82
CA LYS A 185 23.40 -12.50 -9.70
C LYS A 185 23.09 -12.81 -11.15
N LYS A 186 22.51 -13.97 -11.45
CA LYS A 186 22.14 -14.33 -12.83
C LYS A 186 21.13 -13.36 -13.44
N LEU A 187 20.13 -12.93 -12.67
CA LEU A 187 19.14 -11.95 -13.12
C LEU A 187 19.79 -10.58 -13.39
N GLN A 188 20.68 -10.11 -12.51
CA GLN A 188 21.42 -8.86 -12.69
C GLN A 188 22.39 -8.88 -13.88
N ASP A 189 23.01 -10.04 -14.13
CA ASP A 189 23.90 -10.27 -15.27
C ASP A 189 23.13 -10.47 -16.60
N GLY A 190 21.79 -10.51 -16.58
CA GLY A 190 20.98 -10.82 -17.76
C GLY A 190 21.07 -12.28 -18.22
N LYS A 191 21.54 -13.19 -17.36
CA LYS A 191 21.74 -14.62 -17.63
C LYS A 191 20.45 -15.40 -17.40
N PHE A 192 19.46 -15.14 -18.24
CA PHE A 192 18.17 -15.85 -18.26
C PHE A 192 17.64 -15.96 -19.68
N THR A 193 16.72 -16.89 -19.90
CA THR A 193 15.93 -17.01 -21.12
C THR A 193 14.48 -16.60 -20.83
N LEU A 194 13.79 -16.14 -21.88
CA LEU A 194 12.36 -15.84 -21.82
C LEU A 194 11.60 -16.95 -22.53
N ALA A 195 10.50 -17.40 -21.95
CA ALA A 195 9.53 -18.20 -22.70
C ALA A 195 8.97 -17.38 -23.87
N PRO A 196 8.53 -18.01 -24.97
CA PRO A 196 8.03 -17.30 -26.17
C PRO A 196 6.91 -16.30 -25.87
N ASN A 197 6.09 -16.58 -24.84
CA ASN A 197 4.92 -15.80 -24.48
C ASN A 197 5.21 -14.76 -23.37
N ALA A 198 6.45 -14.71 -22.86
CA ALA A 198 6.81 -13.79 -21.80
C ALA A 198 6.86 -12.35 -22.32
N GLN A 199 6.29 -11.43 -21.56
CA GLN A 199 6.10 -10.03 -21.95
C GLN A 199 7.42 -9.25 -21.85
N LYS A 200 8.32 -9.45 -22.82
CA LYS A 200 9.69 -8.91 -22.85
C LYS A 200 9.80 -7.42 -22.53
N GLU A 201 8.83 -6.62 -22.99
CA GLU A 201 8.81 -5.17 -22.75
C GLU A 201 8.74 -4.81 -21.26
N ARG A 202 8.12 -5.65 -20.42
CA ARG A 202 8.03 -5.43 -18.97
C ARG A 202 9.39 -5.48 -18.26
N LEU A 203 10.39 -6.16 -18.82
CA LEU A 203 11.74 -6.20 -18.25
C LEU A 203 12.37 -4.80 -18.11
N LYS A 204 12.00 -3.86 -18.99
CA LYS A 204 12.53 -2.49 -18.95
C LYS A 204 12.16 -1.76 -17.67
N GLY A 205 10.98 -2.07 -17.11
CA GLY A 205 10.46 -1.47 -15.88
C GLY A 205 11.03 -2.06 -14.59
N ILE A 206 11.74 -3.18 -14.64
CA ILE A 206 12.27 -3.86 -13.44
C ILE A 206 13.53 -3.15 -12.93
N ASP A 207 13.54 -2.78 -11.65
CA ASP A 207 14.76 -2.36 -10.95
C ASP A 207 15.50 -3.59 -10.38
N TRP A 208 16.39 -4.16 -11.18
CA TRP A 208 17.20 -5.34 -10.83
C TRP A 208 18.11 -5.15 -9.60
N LYS A 209 18.30 -3.90 -9.14
CA LYS A 209 19.06 -3.58 -7.92
C LYS A 209 18.19 -3.51 -6.68
N LYS A 210 16.87 -3.65 -6.81
CA LYS A 210 15.90 -3.62 -5.71
C LYS A 210 15.07 -4.91 -5.68
N PRO A 211 15.69 -6.07 -5.39
CA PRO A 211 14.93 -7.29 -5.14
C PRO A 211 14.07 -7.13 -3.88
N THR A 212 12.90 -7.74 -3.87
CA THR A 212 11.97 -7.70 -2.73
C THR A 212 11.70 -9.09 -2.16
N SER A 213 11.66 -10.15 -2.98
CA SER A 213 11.43 -11.52 -2.51
C SER A 213 11.96 -12.58 -3.47
N PHE A 214 12.27 -13.77 -2.93
CA PHE A 214 12.53 -15.00 -3.66
C PHE A 214 11.83 -16.16 -2.94
N ASN A 215 10.93 -16.87 -3.63
CA ASN A 215 10.17 -17.97 -3.03
C ASN A 215 10.04 -19.15 -3.99
N LYS A 216 10.06 -20.38 -3.47
CA LYS A 216 9.79 -21.60 -4.22
C LYS A 216 8.61 -22.34 -3.62
N PHE A 217 7.64 -22.70 -4.47
CA PHE A 217 6.49 -23.52 -4.14
C PHE A 217 6.40 -24.67 -5.15
N GLY A 218 6.71 -25.89 -4.70
CA GLY A 218 6.90 -27.02 -5.62
C GLY A 218 8.02 -26.71 -6.62
N ASP A 219 7.74 -26.82 -7.91
CA ASP A 219 8.70 -26.51 -8.98
C ASP A 219 8.69 -25.05 -9.44
N ASN A 220 7.71 -24.26 -8.98
CA ASN A 220 7.60 -22.85 -9.36
C ASN A 220 8.46 -21.98 -8.44
N ILE A 221 9.35 -21.18 -9.03
CA ILE A 221 10.11 -20.17 -8.31
C ILE A 221 9.55 -18.80 -8.69
N SER A 222 9.36 -17.93 -7.69
CA SER A 222 8.99 -16.54 -7.89
C SER A 222 10.09 -15.63 -7.38
N ALA A 223 10.44 -14.60 -8.16
CA ALA A 223 11.35 -13.54 -7.74
C ALA A 223 10.69 -12.18 -7.99
N SER A 224 10.68 -11.31 -6.99
CA SER A 224 10.04 -10.00 -7.09
C SER A 224 11.04 -8.86 -6.94
N PHE A 225 10.76 -7.75 -7.62
CA PHE A 225 11.60 -6.56 -7.71
C PHE A 225 10.73 -5.31 -7.72
N SER A 226 11.24 -4.19 -7.21
CA SER A 226 10.57 -2.90 -7.36
C SER A 226 10.53 -2.45 -8.82
N ALA A 227 9.50 -1.67 -9.17
CA ALA A 227 9.50 -0.92 -10.43
C ALA A 227 10.56 0.19 -10.44
N LYS A 228 11.07 0.53 -11.62
CA LYS A 228 11.93 1.70 -11.82
C LYS A 228 11.12 2.99 -11.73
N GLY A 229 11.77 4.06 -11.29
CA GLY A 229 11.18 5.40 -11.23
C GLY A 229 10.45 5.68 -9.92
N ARG A 230 9.54 6.66 -9.97
CA ARG A 230 8.71 7.08 -8.81
C ARG A 230 7.39 6.33 -8.71
N GLU A 231 7.11 5.43 -9.65
CA GLU A 231 5.90 4.64 -9.65
C GLU A 231 5.97 3.61 -8.53
N SER A 232 5.01 3.67 -7.62
CA SER A 232 4.81 2.64 -6.61
C SER A 232 4.34 1.38 -7.32
N GLY A 233 5.10 0.29 -7.23
CA GLY A 233 4.76 -0.99 -7.86
C GLY A 233 5.88 -2.03 -7.74
N TRP A 234 5.54 -3.28 -7.99
CA TRP A 234 6.51 -4.37 -8.04
C TRP A 234 6.23 -5.31 -9.21
N TYR A 235 7.32 -5.83 -9.76
CA TYR A 235 7.29 -6.90 -10.74
C TYR A 235 7.53 -8.23 -10.06
N THR A 236 6.77 -9.25 -10.42
CA THR A 236 6.99 -10.63 -9.98
C THR A 236 7.24 -11.51 -11.20
N LEU A 237 8.36 -12.21 -11.18
CA LEU A 237 8.81 -13.14 -12.20
C LEU A 237 8.45 -14.55 -11.77
N ASN A 238 7.79 -15.31 -12.65
CA ASN A 238 7.71 -16.76 -12.52
C ASN A 238 8.91 -17.37 -13.25
N ILE A 239 9.68 -18.18 -12.54
CA ILE A 239 10.97 -18.72 -12.94
C ILE A 239 10.93 -20.23 -12.77
N SER A 240 11.39 -20.95 -13.78
CA SER A 240 11.76 -22.36 -13.68
C SER A 240 13.27 -22.53 -13.89
N LEU A 241 13.80 -23.62 -13.38
CA LEU A 241 15.19 -24.02 -13.60
C LEU A 241 15.23 -25.01 -14.76
N ASP A 242 15.91 -24.63 -15.84
CA ASP A 242 16.28 -25.54 -16.92
C ASP A 242 17.77 -25.87 -16.79
N GLY A 243 18.06 -26.91 -16.00
CA GLY A 243 19.41 -27.18 -15.49
C GLY A 243 19.92 -26.00 -14.65
N GLU A 244 21.00 -25.36 -15.10
CA GLU A 244 21.54 -24.15 -14.46
C GLU A 244 20.95 -22.84 -15.01
N LYS A 245 20.13 -22.88 -16.05
CA LYS A 245 19.59 -21.67 -16.68
C LYS A 245 18.29 -21.26 -16.00
N LEU A 246 18.10 -19.95 -15.87
CA LEU A 246 16.83 -19.37 -15.42
C LEU A 246 15.93 -19.17 -16.64
N LEU A 247 14.77 -19.82 -16.65
CA LEU A 247 13.73 -19.56 -17.64
C LEU A 247 12.63 -18.72 -16.98
N ILE A 248 12.42 -17.50 -17.48
CA ILE A 248 11.31 -16.66 -17.05
C ILE A 248 10.10 -16.96 -17.94
N SER A 249 9.08 -17.58 -17.35
CA SER A 249 7.84 -17.94 -18.04
C SER A 249 6.85 -16.78 -18.07
N GLU A 250 6.84 -15.94 -17.04
CA GLU A 250 5.87 -14.86 -16.87
C GLU A 250 6.46 -13.67 -16.10
N ILE A 251 5.97 -12.47 -16.40
CA ILE A 251 6.32 -11.22 -15.72
C ILE A 251 5.02 -10.49 -15.37
N MET A 252 4.65 -10.51 -14.09
CA MET A 252 3.48 -9.80 -13.57
C MET A 252 3.90 -8.43 -13.04
N LEU A 253 3.05 -7.42 -13.23
CA LEU A 253 3.17 -6.10 -12.61
C LEU A 253 2.01 -5.91 -11.66
N ALA A 254 2.30 -5.57 -10.42
CA ALA A 254 1.32 -5.15 -9.42
C ALA A 254 1.56 -3.68 -9.06
N MET A 255 0.50 -2.88 -9.18
CA MET A 255 0.45 -1.48 -8.74
C MET A 255 -0.42 -1.42 -7.47
N PRO A 256 -0.02 -0.66 -6.44
CA PRO A 256 -0.78 -0.48 -5.20
C PRO A 256 -2.00 0.43 -5.36
#